data_AF-A0AAW4FV22-F1
#
_entry.id   AF-A0AAW4FV22-F1
#
_cell.length_a   1.000
_cell.length_b   1.000
_cell.length_c   1.000
_cell.angle_alpha   90.00
_cell.angle_beta   90.00
_cell.angle_gamma   90.00
#
_symmetry.space_group_name_H-M   'P 1'
#
loop_
_entity.id
_entity.type
_entity.pdbx_description
1 polymer ?
#
loop_
_entity_poly.entity_id
_entity_poly.type
_entity_poly.pdbx_seq_one_letter_code
_entity_poly.pdbx_strand_id
1 'polypeptide(L)'
;MRIKNSLSRLLSPTLGQELAPRTHVLESLLDLCQAYNLAVTELHRLQLETHPRQDAIREFEVLCRDIEMRLMSCIEKVDRAGKAEGPH
;
A
#
# COMPACT_ATOMS: atom_id res chain seq x y z
N MET A 1 1.74 -11.65 9.41
CA MET A 1 3.23 -11.65 9.47
C MET A 1 3.95 -11.37 8.13
N ARG A 2 3.35 -11.56 6.95
CA ARG A 2 4.07 -11.41 5.65
C ARG A 2 4.41 -9.96 5.25
N ILE A 3 3.48 -9.02 5.44
CA ILE A 3 3.66 -7.61 5.02
C ILE A 3 4.83 -6.94 5.74
N LYS A 4 4.93 -7.12 7.06
CA LYS A 4 6.01 -6.56 7.89
C LYS A 4 7.40 -6.97 7.40
N ASN A 5 7.56 -8.21 6.96
CA ASN A 5 8.84 -8.74 6.49
C ASN A 5 9.21 -8.26 5.07
N SER A 6 8.22 -8.02 4.21
CA SER A 6 8.45 -7.42 2.88
C SER A 6 8.79 -5.93 2.99
N LEU A 7 8.09 -5.19 3.87
CA LEU A 7 8.41 -3.79 4.16
C LEU A 7 9.81 -3.65 4.79
N SER A 8 10.15 -4.51 5.74
CA SER A 8 11.49 -4.53 6.35
C SER A 8 12.61 -4.73 5.31
N ARG A 9 12.40 -5.61 4.33
CA ARG A 9 13.37 -5.80 3.22
C ARG A 9 13.47 -4.60 2.30
N LEU A 10 12.34 -3.96 1.99
CA LEU A 10 12.32 -2.73 1.18
C LEU A 10 12.96 -1.53 1.91
N LEU A 11 12.97 -1.52 3.24
CA LEU A 11 13.57 -0.48 4.08
C LEU A 11 15.02 -0.79 4.49
N SER A 12 15.48 -2.04 4.39
CA SER A 12 16.85 -2.44 4.74
C SER A 12 17.80 -2.16 3.58
N PRO A 13 18.75 -1.22 3.68
CA PRO A 13 19.61 -0.84 2.57
C PRO A 13 20.45 -2.03 2.12
N THR A 14 20.37 -2.38 0.84
CA THR A 14 21.18 -3.44 0.23
C THR A 14 22.29 -2.74 -0.55
N LEU A 15 23.55 -2.94 -0.12
CA LEU A 15 24.72 -2.42 -0.82
C LEU A 15 24.70 -2.92 -2.29
N GLY A 16 24.55 -1.99 -3.25
CA GLY A 16 24.68 -2.28 -4.68
C GLY A 16 23.42 -2.14 -5.55
N GLN A 17 22.23 -1.91 -4.98
CA GLN A 17 21.04 -1.57 -5.78
C GLN A 17 21.03 -0.08 -6.16
N GLU A 18 20.63 0.25 -7.40
CA GLU A 18 20.35 1.63 -7.80
C GLU A 18 19.29 2.22 -6.85
N LEU A 19 19.65 3.31 -6.16
CA LEU A 19 18.80 3.98 -5.19
C LEU A 19 17.54 4.58 -5.83
N ALA A 20 17.62 5.07 -7.07
CA ALA A 20 16.53 5.83 -7.70
C ALA A 20 15.25 5.00 -7.99
N PRO A 21 15.32 3.79 -8.59
CA PRO A 21 14.13 2.93 -8.76
C PRO A 21 13.51 2.51 -7.43
N ARG A 22 14.33 2.28 -6.41
CA ARG A 22 13.88 1.88 -5.07
C ARG A 22 13.16 3.01 -4.34
N THR A 23 13.66 4.23 -4.43
CA THR A 23 13.01 5.42 -3.86
C THR A 23 11.64 5.66 -4.49
N HIS A 24 11.52 5.57 -5.82
CA HIS A 24 10.23 5.75 -6.50
C HIS A 24 9.18 4.70 -6.10
N VAL A 25 9.59 3.44 -5.91
CA VAL A 25 8.70 2.37 -5.43
C VAL A 25 8.26 2.62 -3.99
N LEU A 26 9.16 3.08 -3.13
CA LEU A 26 8.85 3.45 -1.75
C LEU A 26 7.87 4.63 -1.68
N GLU A 27 8.11 5.69 -2.46
CA GLU A 27 7.21 6.85 -2.56
C GLU A 27 5.82 6.44 -3.04
N SER A 28 5.74 5.62 -4.11
CA SER A 28 4.47 5.10 -4.61
C SER A 28 3.71 4.26 -3.57
N LEU A 29 4.42 3.49 -2.74
CA LEU A 29 3.81 2.72 -1.64
C LEU A 29 3.31 3.64 -0.52
N LEU A 30 4.07 4.69 -0.18
CA LEU A 30 3.67 5.67 0.82
C LEU A 30 2.42 6.42 0.36
N ASP A 31 2.36 6.85 -0.90
CA ASP A 31 1.21 7.52 -1.48
C ASP A 31 -0.05 6.64 -1.41
N LEU A 32 0.07 5.35 -1.75
CA LEU A 32 -1.04 4.39 -1.64
C LEU A 32 -1.47 4.18 -0.18
N CYS A 33 -0.53 4.10 0.77
CA CYS A 33 -0.86 4.00 2.20
C CYS A 33 -1.58 5.26 2.71
N GLN A 34 -1.14 6.44 2.27
CA GLN A 34 -1.77 7.72 2.63
C GLN A 34 -3.18 7.82 2.05
N ALA A 35 -3.36 7.46 0.78
CA ALA A 35 -4.67 7.42 0.14
C ALA A 35 -5.63 6.45 0.84
N TYR A 36 -5.14 5.28 1.25
CA TYR A 36 -5.93 4.31 2.02
C TYR A 36 -6.38 4.89 3.35
N ASN A 37 -5.46 5.48 4.12
CA ASN A 37 -5.79 6.09 5.41
C ASN A 37 -6.86 7.19 5.26
N LEU A 38 -6.73 8.06 4.26
CA LEU A 38 -7.71 9.11 3.98
C LEU A 38 -9.08 8.51 3.65
N ALA A 39 -9.13 7.49 2.78
CA ALA A 39 -10.38 6.83 2.39
C ALA A 39 -11.07 6.16 3.59
N VAL A 40 -10.31 5.47 4.46
CA VAL A 40 -10.84 4.85 5.68
C VAL A 40 -11.33 5.89 6.69
N THR A 41 -10.61 6.99 6.87
CA THR A 41 -11.05 8.08 7.74
C THR A 41 -12.37 8.67 7.27
N GLU A 42 -12.50 8.93 5.96
CA GLU A 42 -13.73 9.48 5.40
C GLU A 42 -14.88 8.47 5.43
N LEU A 43 -14.61 7.18 5.18
CA LEU A 43 -15.59 6.10 5.34
C LEU A 43 -16.13 6.05 6.78
N HIS A 44 -15.26 6.07 7.79
CA HIS A 44 -15.70 6.11 9.18
C HIS A 44 -16.51 7.38 9.48
N ARG A 45 -16.10 8.54 8.95
CA ARG A 45 -16.84 9.80 9.12
C ARG A 45 -18.25 9.69 8.56
N LEU A 46 -18.41 9.10 7.37
CA LEU A 46 -19.71 8.87 6.71
C LEU A 46 -20.59 7.89 7.49
N GLN A 47 -20.01 6.82 8.04
CA GLN A 47 -20.73 5.82 8.83
C GLN A 47 -21.28 6.38 10.16
N LEU A 48 -20.68 7.45 10.68
CA LEU A 48 -21.11 8.13 11.91
C LEU A 48 -22.15 9.24 11.65
N GLU A 49 -22.50 9.53 10.39
CA GLU A 49 -23.53 10.53 10.06
C GLU A 49 -24.90 10.10 10.60
N THR A 50 -25.67 11.04 11.14
CA THR A 50 -27.04 10.80 11.63
C THR A 50 -27.98 10.28 10.53
N HIS A 51 -27.71 10.68 9.27
CA HIS A 51 -28.40 10.19 8.08
C HIS A 51 -27.34 9.68 7.08
N PRO A 52 -26.95 8.40 7.16
CA PRO A 52 -25.83 7.88 6.40
C PRO A 52 -26.11 7.89 4.89
N ARG A 53 -25.21 8.52 4.14
CA ARG A 53 -25.25 8.53 2.67
C ARG A 53 -24.73 7.19 2.14
N GLN A 54 -25.63 6.22 2.00
CA GLN A 54 -25.31 4.83 1.64
C GLN A 54 -24.51 4.70 0.34
N ASP A 55 -24.80 5.52 -0.67
CA ASP A 55 -24.08 5.49 -1.94
C ASP A 55 -22.62 5.93 -1.76
N ALA A 56 -22.38 7.02 -1.03
CA ALA A 56 -21.04 7.49 -0.72
C ALA A 56 -20.26 6.46 0.14
N ILE A 57 -20.92 5.84 1.12
CA ILE A 57 -20.31 4.76 1.92
C ILE A 57 -19.85 3.62 1.01
N ARG A 58 -20.71 3.17 0.08
CA ARG A 58 -20.38 2.09 -0.86
C ARG A 58 -19.22 2.47 -1.78
N GLU A 59 -19.19 3.70 -2.28
CA GLU A 59 -18.09 4.20 -3.12
C GLU A 59 -16.76 4.16 -2.35
N PHE A 60 -16.74 4.61 -1.09
CA PHE A 60 -15.54 4.56 -0.26
C PHE A 60 -15.14 3.13 0.12
N GLU A 61 -16.08 2.22 0.33
CA GLU A 61 -15.77 0.79 0.53
C GLU A 61 -15.09 0.17 -0.69
N VAL A 62 -15.58 0.49 -1.90
CA VAL A 62 -14.96 0.03 -3.16
C VAL A 62 -13.56 0.64 -3.30
N LEU A 63 -13.42 1.95 -3.07
CA LEU A 63 -12.13 2.64 -3.13
C LEU A 63 -11.10 2.04 -2.16
N CYS A 64 -11.50 1.75 -0.92
CA CYS A 64 -10.63 1.12 0.07
C CYS A 64 -10.12 -0.24 -0.44
N ARG A 65 -11.01 -1.10 -0.96
CA ARG A 65 -10.63 -2.41 -1.52
C ARG A 65 -9.71 -2.29 -2.72
N ASP A 66 -9.95 -1.34 -3.61
CA ASP A 66 -9.11 -1.11 -4.78
C ASP A 66 -7.69 -0.70 -4.38
N ILE A 67 -7.55 0.18 -3.37
CA ILE A 67 -6.24 0.58 -2.85
C ILE A 67 -5.55 -0.60 -2.16
N GLU A 68 -6.27 -1.40 -1.37
CA GLU A 68 -5.72 -2.62 -0.75
C GLU A 68 -5.18 -3.61 -1.78
N MET A 69 -5.94 -3.87 -2.86
CA MET A 69 -5.51 -4.75 -3.95
C MET A 69 -4.24 -4.22 -4.62
N ARG A 70 -4.16 -2.91 -4.87
CA ARG A 70 -2.96 -2.28 -5.42
C ARG A 70 -1.77 -2.38 -4.48
N LEU A 71 -1.96 -2.12 -3.18
CA LEU A 71 -0.92 -2.27 -2.15
C LEU A 71 -0.39 -3.71 -2.11
N MET A 72 -1.27 -4.71 -2.06
CA MET A 72 -0.87 -6.12 -2.09
C MET A 72 -0.08 -6.44 -3.36
N SER A 73 -0.56 -6.01 -4.54
CA SER A 73 0.15 -6.24 -5.80
C SER A 73 1.53 -5.60 -5.84
N CYS A 74 1.66 -4.35 -5.36
CA CYS A 74 2.95 -3.65 -5.28
C CYS A 74 3.92 -4.38 -4.33
N ILE A 75 3.44 -4.82 -3.17
CA ILE A 75 4.24 -5.58 -2.19
C ILE A 75 4.68 -6.93 -2.78
N GLU A 76 3.81 -7.64 -3.50
CA GLU A 76 4.15 -8.90 -4.16
C GLU A 76 5.22 -8.72 -5.25
N LYS A 77 5.12 -7.66 -6.06
CA LYS A 77 6.12 -7.32 -7.08
C LYS A 77 7.48 -7.05 -6.43
N VAL A 78 7.50 -6.32 -5.32
CA VAL A 78 8.71 -6.07 -4.52
C VAL A 78 9.30 -7.36 -3.96
N ASP A 79 8.47 -8.23 -3.37
CA ASP A 79 8.94 -9.50 -2.79
C ASP A 79 9.54 -10.43 -3.87
N ARG A 80 8.96 -10.44 -5.08
CA ARG A 80 9.50 -11.20 -6.22
C ARG A 80 10.83 -10.62 -6.71
N ALA A 81 10.93 -9.29 -6.85
CA ALA A 81 12.17 -8.63 -7.25
C ALA A 81 13.31 -8.94 -6.25
N GLY A 82 13.05 -8.84 -4.95
CA GLY A 82 14.04 -9.16 -3.92
C GLY A 82 14.41 -10.64 -3.80
N LYS A 83 13.66 -11.56 -4.41
CA LYS A 83 13.99 -13.00 -4.49
C LYS A 83 14.80 -13.37 -5.73
N ALA A 84 14.71 -12.58 -6.80
CA ALA A 84 15.46 -12.80 -8.03
C ALA A 84 16.95 -12.40 -7.90
N GLU A 85 17.29 -11.60 -6.90
CA GLU A 85 18.67 -11.12 -6.62
C GLU A 85 19.40 -11.94 -5.53
N GLY A 86 18.97 -13.17 -5.24
CA GLY A 86 19.69 -14.09 -4.33
C GLY A 86 20.98 -14.65 -4.94
N PRO A 87 22.01 -14.96 -4.13
CA PRO A 87 23.39 -15.08 -4.59
C PRO A 87 23.64 -16.35 -5.41
N HIS A 88 24.25 -16.18 -6.59
CA HIS A 88 25.16 -17.15 -7.18
C HIS A 88 26.59 -16.87 -6.69
#